data_AF-D9XSR0-F1
#
_entry.id   AF-D9XSR0-F1
#
_cell.length_a   1.000
_cell.length_b   1.000
_cell.length_c   1.000
_cell.angle_alpha   90.00
_cell.angle_beta   90.00
_cell.angle_gamma   90.00
#
_symmetry.space_group_name_H-M   'P 1'
#
loop_
_entity.id
_entity.type
_entity.pdbx_description
1 polymer ?
#
loop_
_entity_poly.entity_id
_entity_poly.type
_entity_poly.pdbx_seq_one_letter_code
_entity_poly.pdbx_strand_id
1 'polypeptide(L)'
;MRLGRAQMEHDLVVFVPGFLGSRLTRAGRDLWGEAGDALLRSRPSSAALAELALPPGLGDAPPGEPHRVAADALSTAPDAMPGLLSSMGHPDIRAALGDPAEDQFVPFAYDWRLSHRLIAERLRTRVERELARWGERVGARYPDRPDDPRVVLVCHSTGGLAGRYYLECLGGRETARTLVTLGTPHQGFARAVRLLTGHAVADGAGPLNEVLRDFALGLPSVAQMLPYYDAVRVSGKSRPRTLTDRRYPVPGLPGALVEDAFAFHREFLGAREAHRRTDAGGRLPYDVHCVAGTAHPTVHALGLSSDGLRLAAESDVLGPGDGTVPRESAVAEWALEDRDDVLWTEVRHADLAGAAAVGAMLSAIRRGLPASAMLAGDEGITLHAPSEAVAGRPFEASVLGVNLADRRLRAVMRRIGSRAGDEVVFAPDPTGRFRAELRGGPGRWLVEARVEGPNGADRRVITLYSA
;
A
#
# COMPACT_ATOMS: atom_id res chain seq x y z
N MET A 1 -19.29 -30.71 -5.84
CA MET A 1 -17.85 -30.67 -5.48
C MET A 1 -17.44 -29.21 -5.34
N ARG A 2 -17.24 -28.72 -4.11
CA ARG A 2 -16.50 -27.49 -3.76
C ARG A 2 -16.30 -27.49 -2.24
N LEU A 3 -15.53 -28.46 -1.78
CA LEU A 3 -14.76 -28.37 -0.54
C LEU A 3 -13.52 -27.53 -0.89
N GLY A 4 -13.34 -26.41 -0.22
CA GLY A 4 -12.21 -25.50 -0.42
C GLY A 4 -12.20 -24.42 0.66
N ARG A 5 -12.31 -24.84 1.92
CA ARG A 5 -12.12 -23.96 3.08
C ARG A 5 -10.62 -23.90 3.38
N ALA A 6 -10.08 -22.68 3.54
CA ALA A 6 -8.84 -22.36 4.28
C ALA A 6 -7.52 -23.02 3.81
N GLN A 7 -7.21 -23.01 2.51
CA GLN A 7 -5.98 -23.65 2.01
C GLN A 7 -4.66 -22.93 2.41
N MET A 8 -4.72 -21.66 2.87
CA MET A 8 -3.51 -20.84 3.12
C MET A 8 -3.38 -20.32 4.56
N GLU A 9 -4.29 -20.67 5.48
CA GLU A 9 -4.29 -20.09 6.84
C GLU A 9 -3.07 -20.47 7.68
N HIS A 10 -2.29 -21.45 7.24
CA HIS A 10 -1.14 -22.01 7.96
C HIS A 10 0.21 -21.40 7.51
N ASP A 11 0.24 -20.51 6.52
CA ASP A 11 1.47 -19.89 6.02
C ASP A 11 2.07 -18.86 6.99
N LEU A 12 3.39 -18.70 6.97
CA LEU A 12 4.08 -17.63 7.69
C LEU A 12 3.76 -16.28 7.03
N VAL A 13 3.34 -15.29 7.82
CA VAL A 13 3.03 -13.94 7.32
C VAL A 13 4.15 -12.99 7.66
N VAL A 14 4.79 -12.41 6.66
CA VAL A 14 5.91 -11.48 6.84
C VAL A 14 5.51 -10.11 6.33
N PHE A 15 5.53 -9.11 7.21
CA PHE A 15 5.25 -7.72 6.83
C PHE A 15 6.56 -6.92 6.68
N VAL A 16 6.77 -6.36 5.50
CA VAL A 16 7.93 -5.52 5.14
C VAL A 16 7.45 -4.09 4.94
N PRO A 17 7.79 -3.15 5.85
CA PRO A 17 7.42 -1.75 5.71
C PRO A 17 8.24 -1.08 4.60
N GLY A 18 7.94 0.19 4.33
CA GLY A 18 8.76 1.03 3.43
C GLY A 18 9.66 2.00 4.19
N PHE A 19 10.20 2.97 3.45
CA PHE A 19 10.93 4.12 4.02
C PHE A 19 10.10 4.81 5.12
N LEU A 20 10.74 5.15 6.26
CA LEU A 20 10.10 5.63 7.51
C LEU A 20 9.14 4.64 8.21
N GLY A 21 9.00 3.40 7.74
CA GLY A 21 8.12 2.43 8.39
C GLY A 21 8.74 1.67 9.56
N SER A 22 9.95 2.02 9.97
CA SER A 22 10.64 1.47 11.16
C SER A 22 11.26 2.59 11.99
N ARG A 23 11.28 2.42 13.30
CA ARG A 23 11.94 3.36 14.22
C ARG A 23 13.44 3.14 14.17
N LEU A 24 14.22 4.22 14.06
CA LEU A 24 15.69 4.15 14.13
C LEU A 24 16.13 4.61 15.50
N THR A 25 16.68 3.68 16.29
CA THR A 25 17.01 3.95 17.69
C THR A 25 18.49 3.75 17.99
N ARG A 26 18.99 4.56 18.93
CA ARG A 26 20.32 4.40 19.53
C ARG A 26 20.23 4.82 20.99
N ALA A 27 20.69 3.96 21.90
CA ALA A 27 20.60 4.20 23.34
C ALA A 27 19.19 4.62 23.82
N GLY A 28 18.14 4.01 23.26
CA GLY A 28 16.74 4.28 23.60
C GLY A 28 16.12 5.55 23.00
N ARG A 29 16.90 6.38 22.29
CA ARG A 29 16.44 7.58 21.59
C ARG A 29 15.90 7.26 20.21
N ASP A 30 14.85 7.97 19.78
CA ASP A 30 14.32 7.89 18.42
C ASP A 30 15.00 8.94 17.55
N LEU A 31 16.02 8.51 16.79
CA LEU A 31 16.91 9.44 16.11
C LEU A 31 16.21 10.24 15.02
N TRP A 32 15.27 9.62 14.30
CA TRP A 32 14.51 10.33 13.27
C TRP A 32 13.47 11.26 13.87
N GLY A 33 12.72 10.79 14.88
CA GLY A 33 11.75 11.64 15.58
C GLY A 33 12.41 12.90 16.16
N GLU A 34 13.55 12.76 16.83
CA GLU A 34 14.30 13.90 17.39
C GLU A 34 14.88 14.82 16.32
N ALA A 35 15.41 14.26 15.22
CA ALA A 35 16.01 15.03 14.14
C ALA A 35 14.97 15.81 13.34
N GLY A 36 13.83 15.20 13.01
CA GLY A 36 12.72 15.87 12.33
C GLY A 36 12.19 17.05 13.14
N ASP A 37 12.01 16.84 14.43
CA ASP A 37 11.67 17.87 15.39
C ASP A 37 12.68 19.04 15.44
N ALA A 38 13.97 18.73 15.40
CA ALA A 38 15.03 19.74 15.38
C ALA A 38 15.03 20.57 14.08
N LEU A 39 14.73 19.94 12.94
CA LEU A 39 14.54 20.63 11.66
C LEU A 39 13.35 21.62 11.68
N LEU A 40 12.32 21.33 12.47
CA LEU A 40 11.12 22.19 12.60
C LEU A 40 11.30 23.35 13.58
N ARG A 41 12.04 23.14 14.68
CA ARG A 41 12.16 24.13 15.78
C ARG A 41 13.26 25.16 15.57
N SER A 42 14.19 24.94 14.65
CA SER A 42 15.38 25.79 14.48
C SER A 42 15.60 26.15 13.01
N ARG A 43 16.59 26.99 12.72
CA ARG A 43 17.05 27.16 11.32
C ARG A 43 17.56 25.78 10.85
N PRO A 44 17.09 25.26 9.70
CA PRO A 44 17.54 23.98 9.17
C PRO A 44 19.07 23.92 9.14
N SER A 45 19.65 22.87 9.71
CA SER A 45 21.10 22.68 9.74
C SER A 45 21.45 21.21 9.61
N SER A 46 22.60 20.93 8.99
CA SER A 46 23.14 19.57 8.86
C SER A 46 23.41 18.92 10.22
N ALA A 47 23.67 19.72 11.26
CA ALA A 47 23.84 19.24 12.63
C ALA A 47 22.59 18.48 13.16
N ALA A 48 21.39 18.86 12.72
CA ALA A 48 20.15 18.18 13.12
C ALA A 48 20.08 16.73 12.59
N LEU A 49 20.74 16.43 11.47
CA LEU A 49 20.75 15.11 10.83
C LEU A 49 22.06 14.34 11.03
N ALA A 50 23.02 14.90 11.76
CA ALA A 50 24.38 14.35 11.88
C ALA A 50 24.40 12.94 12.47
N GLU A 51 23.56 12.65 13.48
CA GLU A 51 23.49 11.32 14.10
C GLU A 51 22.89 10.23 13.18
N LEU A 52 22.15 10.66 12.15
CA LEU A 52 21.52 9.80 11.16
C LEU A 52 22.37 9.62 9.88
N ALA A 53 23.39 10.44 9.69
CA ALA A 53 24.24 10.37 8.51
C ALA A 53 24.90 8.99 8.38
N LEU A 54 25.02 8.52 7.14
CA LEU A 54 25.78 7.33 6.79
C LEU A 54 27.15 7.73 6.19
N PRO A 55 28.15 6.84 6.26
CA PRO A 55 29.45 7.13 5.67
C PRO A 55 29.33 7.24 4.14
N PRO A 56 30.03 8.19 3.50
CA PRO A 56 30.02 8.33 2.05
C PRO A 56 30.46 7.04 1.36
N GLY A 57 29.77 6.67 0.29
CA GLY A 57 30.12 5.48 -0.51
C GLY A 57 29.83 4.14 0.17
N LEU A 58 28.98 4.10 1.22
CA LEU A 58 28.59 2.86 1.90
C LEU A 58 28.07 1.77 0.93
N GLY A 59 27.36 2.18 -0.13
CA GLY A 59 26.76 1.27 -1.11
C GLY A 59 25.85 0.25 -0.42
N ASP A 60 26.13 -1.04 -0.66
CA ASP A 60 25.39 -2.16 -0.08
C ASP A 60 26.00 -2.72 1.22
N ALA A 61 27.06 -2.10 1.75
CA ALA A 61 27.71 -2.55 2.97
C ALA A 61 26.88 -2.18 4.22
N PRO A 62 26.91 -3.01 5.28
CA PRO A 62 26.33 -2.62 6.57
C PRO A 62 27.18 -1.52 7.24
N PRO A 63 26.57 -0.52 7.90
CA PRO A 63 27.32 0.53 8.58
C PRO A 63 28.03 -0.01 9.84
N GLY A 64 29.25 0.49 10.08
CA GLY A 64 29.96 0.34 11.34
C GLY A 64 29.50 1.35 12.40
N GLU A 65 30.06 1.26 13.60
CA GLU A 65 29.96 2.35 14.57
C GLU A 65 30.70 3.61 14.06
N PRO A 66 30.21 4.83 14.33
CA PRO A 66 29.00 5.17 15.10
C PRO A 66 27.72 5.28 14.24
N HIS A 67 27.71 4.81 12.99
CA HIS A 67 26.58 5.00 12.06
C HIS A 67 25.47 3.95 12.18
N ARG A 68 25.77 2.82 12.83
CA ARG A 68 24.83 1.74 13.11
C ARG A 68 23.71 2.20 14.04
N VAL A 69 22.48 1.81 13.72
CA VAL A 69 21.28 2.04 14.54
C VAL A 69 20.53 0.73 14.70
N ALA A 70 19.74 0.62 15.77
CA ALA A 70 18.77 -0.44 15.94
C ALA A 70 17.47 -0.08 15.21
N ALA A 71 16.83 -1.08 14.60
CA ALA A 71 15.59 -0.92 13.83
C ALA A 71 14.66 -2.11 14.11
N ASP A 72 14.32 -2.29 15.38
CA ASP A 72 13.73 -3.53 15.88
C ASP A 72 12.19 -3.49 15.95
N ALA A 73 11.60 -2.32 15.67
CA ALA A 73 10.15 -2.12 15.73
C ALA A 73 9.64 -1.30 14.53
N LEU A 74 8.45 -1.66 14.06
CA LEU A 74 7.70 -0.87 13.09
C LEU A 74 7.39 0.50 13.68
N SER A 75 7.35 1.54 12.83
CA SER A 75 6.78 2.82 13.25
C SER A 75 5.27 2.65 13.39
N THR A 76 4.70 3.14 14.48
CA THR A 76 3.24 3.17 14.72
C THR A 76 2.68 4.59 14.74
N ALA A 77 3.55 5.59 14.58
CA ALA A 77 3.19 7.00 14.61
C ALA A 77 3.33 7.62 13.21
N PRO A 78 2.51 8.65 12.90
CA PRO A 78 2.67 9.42 11.68
C PRO A 78 4.00 10.16 11.63
N ASP A 79 4.64 10.16 10.46
CA ASP A 79 5.92 10.83 10.21
C ASP A 79 6.06 11.18 8.71
N ALA A 80 7.05 12.00 8.35
CA ALA A 80 7.32 12.37 6.97
C ALA A 80 8.77 12.79 6.73
N MET A 81 9.28 12.44 5.55
CA MET A 81 10.48 13.04 4.98
C MET A 81 10.04 14.21 4.10
N PRO A 82 10.35 15.47 4.47
CA PRO A 82 9.85 16.64 3.74
C PRO A 82 10.16 16.56 2.24
N GLY A 83 9.13 16.72 1.42
CA GLY A 83 9.26 16.71 -0.04
C GLY A 83 9.43 15.33 -0.69
N LEU A 84 9.55 14.25 0.09
CA LEU A 84 9.65 12.88 -0.42
C LEU A 84 8.33 12.12 -0.24
N LEU A 85 8.00 11.75 1.00
CA LEU A 85 6.83 10.93 1.34
C LEU A 85 6.44 11.07 2.82
N SER A 86 5.21 10.68 3.12
CA SER A 86 4.68 10.56 4.48
C SER A 86 4.34 9.10 4.79
N SER A 87 4.34 8.75 6.07
CA SER A 87 3.98 7.43 6.59
C SER A 87 3.03 7.63 7.77
N MET A 88 1.91 6.92 7.82
CA MET A 88 1.03 6.92 9.00
C MET A 88 1.43 5.90 10.06
N GLY A 89 2.52 5.16 9.82
CA GLY A 89 2.90 4.00 10.63
C GLY A 89 2.00 2.79 10.38
N HIS A 90 2.20 1.76 11.20
CA HIS A 90 1.57 0.44 11.06
C HIS A 90 0.97 -0.07 12.39
N PRO A 91 0.20 0.75 13.15
CA PRO A 91 -0.32 0.34 14.46
C PRO A 91 -1.19 -0.93 14.40
N ASP A 92 -1.99 -1.06 13.34
CA ASP A 92 -3.01 -2.10 13.22
C ASP A 92 -2.72 -3.13 12.11
N ILE A 93 -1.48 -3.22 11.62
CA ILE A 93 -1.17 -4.06 10.45
C ILE A 93 -1.46 -5.55 10.69
N ARG A 94 -1.23 -6.04 11.92
CA ARG A 94 -1.56 -7.43 12.28
C ARG A 94 -3.08 -7.66 12.24
N ALA A 95 -3.87 -6.70 12.74
CA ALA A 95 -5.33 -6.75 12.68
C ALA A 95 -5.84 -6.66 11.23
N ALA A 96 -5.25 -5.79 10.41
CA ALA A 96 -5.54 -5.71 8.98
C ALA A 96 -5.25 -7.02 8.24
N LEU A 97 -4.28 -7.81 8.71
CA LEU A 97 -4.01 -9.15 8.20
C LEU A 97 -4.95 -10.23 8.77
N GLY A 98 -5.98 -9.86 9.54
CA GLY A 98 -6.90 -10.79 10.19
C GLY A 98 -6.27 -11.58 11.32
N ASP A 99 -5.47 -10.90 12.15
CA ASP A 99 -4.87 -11.39 13.39
C ASP A 99 -4.24 -12.79 13.30
N PRO A 100 -3.22 -12.98 12.44
CA PRO A 100 -2.39 -14.18 12.48
C PRO A 100 -1.84 -14.43 13.90
N ALA A 101 -1.53 -15.69 14.20
CA ALA A 101 -0.91 -16.05 15.48
C ALA A 101 0.40 -15.28 15.68
N GLU A 102 0.78 -15.05 16.94
CA GLU A 102 1.96 -14.22 17.25
C GLU A 102 3.24 -14.79 16.64
N ASP A 103 3.37 -16.12 16.64
CA ASP A 103 4.50 -16.85 16.10
C ASP A 103 4.39 -17.17 14.59
N GLN A 104 3.24 -16.83 13.99
CA GLN A 104 2.99 -16.87 12.54
C GLN A 104 3.28 -15.52 11.88
N PHE A 105 3.27 -14.42 12.66
CA PHE A 105 3.44 -13.07 12.14
C PHE A 105 4.85 -12.53 12.40
N VAL A 106 5.51 -12.10 11.32
CA VAL A 106 6.87 -11.56 11.37
C VAL A 106 6.86 -10.11 10.90
N PRO A 107 6.83 -9.14 11.83
CA PRO A 107 7.14 -7.76 11.47
C PRO A 107 8.64 -7.67 11.15
N PHE A 108 8.98 -7.23 9.93
CA PHE A 108 10.35 -7.05 9.49
C PHE A 108 10.72 -5.57 9.52
N ALA A 109 10.96 -5.04 10.71
CA ALA A 109 11.52 -3.70 10.86
C ALA A 109 12.99 -3.68 10.37
N TYR A 110 13.40 -2.57 9.76
CA TYR A 110 14.74 -2.42 9.21
C TYR A 110 15.20 -0.96 9.12
N ASP A 111 16.52 -0.77 8.99
CA ASP A 111 17.12 0.56 8.80
C ASP A 111 16.85 1.08 7.38
N TRP A 112 15.84 1.94 7.24
CA TRP A 112 15.37 2.46 5.95
C TRP A 112 16.37 3.37 5.23
N ARG A 113 17.50 3.72 5.86
CA ARG A 113 18.59 4.47 5.23
C ARG A 113 19.41 3.60 4.26
N LEU A 114 19.41 2.28 4.46
CA LEU A 114 20.31 1.34 3.79
C LEU A 114 19.75 0.83 2.45
N SER A 115 20.63 0.30 1.61
CA SER A 115 20.25 -0.18 0.28
C SER A 115 19.23 -1.32 0.32
N HIS A 116 18.31 -1.34 -0.64
CA HIS A 116 17.30 -2.40 -0.76
C HIS A 116 17.92 -3.77 -1.04
N ARG A 117 19.13 -3.83 -1.63
CA ARG A 117 19.91 -5.09 -1.76
C ARG A 117 20.29 -5.65 -0.40
N LEU A 118 20.88 -4.82 0.47
CA LEU A 118 21.23 -5.24 1.83
C LEU A 118 19.99 -5.60 2.65
N ILE A 119 18.91 -4.82 2.51
CA ILE A 119 17.65 -5.12 3.20
C ILE A 119 17.05 -6.44 2.71
N ALA A 120 17.14 -6.76 1.41
CA ALA A 120 16.70 -8.05 0.87
C ALA A 120 17.50 -9.24 1.42
N GLU A 121 18.82 -9.10 1.60
CA GLU A 121 19.65 -10.14 2.24
C GLU A 121 19.25 -10.36 3.72
N ARG A 122 18.99 -9.27 4.44
CA ARG A 122 18.50 -9.36 5.83
C ARG A 122 17.10 -9.98 5.88
N LEU A 123 16.23 -9.66 4.92
CA LEU A 123 14.91 -10.24 4.78
C LEU A 123 15.03 -11.74 4.55
N ARG A 124 15.88 -12.18 3.61
CA ARG A 124 16.17 -13.60 3.37
C ARG A 124 16.52 -14.33 4.65
N THR A 125 17.53 -13.84 5.39
CA THR A 125 17.97 -14.46 6.65
C THR A 125 16.86 -14.51 7.69
N ARG A 126 16.02 -13.46 7.80
CA ARG A 126 14.88 -13.44 8.71
C ARG A 126 13.81 -14.45 8.30
N VAL A 127 13.44 -14.49 7.02
CA VAL A 127 12.40 -15.37 6.50
C VAL A 127 12.81 -16.84 6.65
N GLU A 128 14.04 -17.20 6.27
CA GLU A 128 14.56 -18.57 6.43
C GLU A 128 14.47 -19.03 7.90
N ARG A 129 14.91 -18.18 8.84
CA ARG A 129 14.87 -18.47 10.27
C ARG A 129 13.44 -18.64 10.79
N GLU A 130 12.55 -17.72 10.47
CA GLU A 130 11.19 -17.75 11.01
C GLU A 130 10.31 -18.80 10.35
N LEU A 131 10.51 -19.11 9.07
CA LEU A 131 9.79 -20.18 8.39
C LEU A 131 10.16 -21.54 8.98
N ALA A 132 11.46 -21.79 9.23
CA ALA A 132 11.90 -23.01 9.90
C ALA A 132 11.28 -23.14 11.30
N ARG A 133 11.34 -22.07 12.10
CA ARG A 133 10.71 -22.03 13.44
C ARG A 133 9.21 -22.26 13.39
N TRP A 134 8.53 -21.68 12.41
CA TRP A 134 7.09 -21.83 12.25
C TRP A 134 6.73 -23.26 11.83
N GLY A 135 7.51 -23.86 10.93
CA GLY A 135 7.35 -25.26 10.51
C GLY A 135 7.38 -26.26 11.67
N GLU A 136 8.18 -26.00 12.72
CA GLU A 136 8.21 -26.85 13.93
C GLU A 136 6.93 -26.76 14.78
N ARG A 137 6.17 -25.66 14.68
CA ARG A 137 4.99 -25.38 15.53
C ARG A 137 3.67 -25.43 14.78
N VAL A 138 3.69 -25.29 13.46
CA VAL A 138 2.48 -25.21 12.62
C VAL A 138 1.56 -26.40 12.82
N GLY A 139 2.10 -27.61 13.03
CA GLY A 139 1.29 -28.83 13.20
C GLY A 139 0.46 -28.86 14.48
N ALA A 140 0.89 -28.20 15.55
CA ALA A 140 0.09 -28.09 16.77
C ALA A 140 -1.14 -27.19 16.59
N ARG A 141 -1.06 -26.21 15.68
CA ARG A 141 -2.14 -25.25 15.42
C ARG A 141 -3.01 -25.62 14.22
N TYR A 142 -2.39 -26.18 13.19
CA TYR A 142 -3.00 -26.58 11.93
C TYR A 142 -2.66 -28.06 11.64
N PRO A 143 -3.23 -29.02 12.42
CA PRO A 143 -2.94 -30.44 12.25
C PRO A 143 -3.43 -30.98 10.91
N ASP A 144 -4.54 -30.46 10.39
CA ASP A 144 -5.17 -30.90 9.15
C ASP A 144 -4.73 -30.10 7.91
N ARG A 145 -3.59 -29.39 7.99
CA ARG A 145 -3.07 -28.59 6.87
C ARG A 145 -2.76 -29.48 5.64
N PRO A 146 -3.02 -28.99 4.43
CA PRO A 146 -2.84 -29.79 3.21
C PRO A 146 -1.37 -29.92 2.75
N ASP A 147 -0.51 -28.98 3.15
CA ASP A 147 0.89 -28.90 2.75
C ASP A 147 1.74 -28.22 3.85
N ASP A 148 3.05 -28.12 3.61
CA ASP A 148 3.97 -27.42 4.50
C ASP A 148 3.80 -25.89 4.38
N PRO A 149 4.00 -25.14 5.49
CA PRO A 149 3.83 -23.70 5.47
C PRO A 149 4.81 -23.05 4.50
N ARG A 150 4.30 -22.10 3.73
CA ARG A 150 5.06 -21.21 2.84
C ARG A 150 4.96 -19.78 3.37
N VAL A 151 5.44 -18.81 2.60
CA VAL A 151 5.51 -17.39 3.00
C VAL A 151 4.47 -16.56 2.26
N VAL A 152 3.64 -15.83 3.02
CA VAL A 152 2.86 -14.69 2.55
C VAL A 152 3.63 -13.42 2.87
N LEU A 153 4.23 -12.80 1.85
CA LEU A 153 5.04 -11.61 1.96
C LEU A 153 4.19 -10.37 1.65
N VAL A 154 3.97 -9.51 2.63
CA VAL A 154 3.19 -8.28 2.49
C VAL A 154 4.12 -7.09 2.57
N CYS A 155 4.26 -6.37 1.47
CA CYS A 155 5.22 -5.29 1.30
C CYS A 155 4.51 -3.96 1.12
N HIS A 156 4.86 -2.97 1.94
CA HIS A 156 4.38 -1.59 1.80
C HIS A 156 5.45 -0.70 1.18
N SER A 157 5.05 0.14 0.21
CA SER A 157 5.90 1.16 -0.41
C SER A 157 7.23 0.55 -0.88
N THR A 158 8.36 1.16 -0.56
CA THR A 158 9.69 0.72 -1.00
C THR A 158 10.10 -0.64 -0.41
N GLY A 159 9.39 -1.15 0.60
CA GLY A 159 9.53 -2.52 1.07
C GLY A 159 9.29 -3.56 -0.01
N GLY A 160 8.46 -3.24 -1.01
CA GLY A 160 8.22 -4.12 -2.17
C GLY A 160 9.40 -4.21 -3.13
N LEU A 161 10.33 -3.23 -3.12
CA LEU A 161 11.57 -3.32 -3.88
C LEU A 161 12.52 -4.36 -3.24
N ALA A 162 12.69 -4.29 -1.92
CA ALA A 162 13.48 -5.26 -1.18
C ALA A 162 12.83 -6.66 -1.23
N GLY A 163 11.50 -6.74 -1.08
CA GLY A 163 10.75 -7.99 -1.21
C GLY A 163 10.90 -8.62 -2.59
N ARG A 164 10.75 -7.84 -3.67
CA ARG A 164 10.97 -8.34 -5.04
C ARG A 164 12.42 -8.79 -5.26
N TYR A 165 13.40 -8.05 -4.76
CA TYR A 165 14.80 -8.44 -4.87
C TYR A 165 15.07 -9.76 -4.14
N TYR A 166 14.54 -9.92 -2.94
CA TYR A 166 14.61 -11.19 -2.19
C TYR A 166 14.02 -12.36 -3.00
N LEU A 167 12.82 -12.17 -3.56
CA LEU A 167 12.17 -13.20 -4.36
C LEU A 167 12.99 -13.50 -5.61
N GLU A 168 13.23 -12.53 -6.48
CA GLU A 168 13.77 -12.78 -7.82
C GLU A 168 15.30 -13.02 -7.82
N CYS A 169 16.05 -12.42 -6.89
CA CYS A 169 17.51 -12.48 -6.90
C CYS A 169 18.10 -13.40 -5.83
N LEU A 170 17.40 -13.62 -4.71
CA LEU A 170 17.97 -14.26 -3.51
C LEU A 170 17.25 -15.57 -3.10
N GLY A 171 16.56 -16.22 -4.03
CA GLY A 171 15.98 -17.55 -3.83
C GLY A 171 14.62 -17.58 -3.12
N GLY A 172 14.02 -16.42 -2.79
CA GLY A 172 12.74 -16.38 -2.09
C GLY A 172 11.57 -17.03 -2.85
N ARG A 173 11.69 -17.20 -4.17
CA ARG A 173 10.67 -17.86 -5.03
C ARG A 173 10.32 -19.27 -4.58
N GLU A 174 11.27 -19.98 -3.96
CA GLU A 174 11.09 -21.38 -3.54
C GLU A 174 10.11 -21.48 -2.37
N THR A 175 10.14 -20.51 -1.45
CA THR A 175 9.38 -20.56 -0.19
C THR A 175 8.14 -19.66 -0.21
N ALA A 176 8.06 -18.68 -1.11
CA ALA A 176 6.92 -17.79 -1.21
C ALA A 176 5.69 -18.48 -1.80
N ARG A 177 4.54 -18.32 -1.17
CA ARG A 177 3.23 -18.61 -1.77
C ARG A 177 2.61 -17.37 -2.39
N THR A 178 2.76 -16.23 -1.72
CA THR A 178 2.09 -14.99 -2.12
C THR A 178 2.98 -13.78 -1.84
N LEU A 179 3.01 -12.85 -2.80
CA LEU A 179 3.48 -11.49 -2.63
C LEU A 179 2.29 -10.52 -2.70
N VAL A 180 2.14 -9.67 -1.70
CA VAL A 180 1.23 -8.52 -1.74
C VAL A 180 2.06 -7.24 -1.75
N THR A 181 1.82 -6.36 -2.71
CA THR A 181 2.44 -5.03 -2.74
C THR A 181 1.41 -3.93 -2.51
N LEU A 182 1.74 -2.97 -1.65
CA LEU A 182 0.88 -1.84 -1.31
C LEU A 182 1.59 -0.54 -1.73
N GLY A 183 1.22 0.03 -2.88
CA GLY A 183 1.79 1.29 -3.38
C GLY A 183 3.30 1.22 -3.65
N THR A 184 3.83 0.05 -3.99
CA THR A 184 5.27 -0.13 -4.24
C THR A 184 5.70 0.63 -5.49
N PRO A 185 6.73 1.50 -5.42
CA PRO A 185 7.27 2.16 -6.61
C PRO A 185 8.16 1.20 -7.41
N HIS A 186 7.57 0.22 -8.11
CA HIS A 186 8.29 -0.82 -8.87
C HIS A 186 9.25 -0.26 -9.91
N GLN A 187 9.03 0.98 -10.38
CA GLN A 187 9.91 1.69 -11.32
C GLN A 187 10.52 2.96 -10.72
N GLY A 188 10.51 3.15 -9.39
CA GLY A 188 10.96 4.38 -8.73
C GLY A 188 9.97 5.55 -8.87
N PHE A 189 10.31 6.75 -8.39
CA PHE A 189 9.40 7.91 -8.47
C PHE A 189 10.14 9.25 -8.48
N ALA A 190 9.55 10.24 -9.18
CA ALA A 190 10.21 11.51 -9.49
C ALA A 190 10.59 12.37 -8.26
N ARG A 191 9.89 12.25 -7.13
CA ARG A 191 10.24 13.02 -5.91
C ARG A 191 11.60 12.66 -5.33
N ALA A 192 12.12 11.45 -5.56
CA ALA A 192 13.47 11.08 -5.15
C ALA A 192 14.52 11.99 -5.83
N VAL A 193 14.31 12.35 -7.10
CA VAL A 193 15.18 13.28 -7.82
C VAL A 193 15.09 14.69 -7.23
N ARG A 194 13.88 15.16 -6.90
CA ARG A 194 13.68 16.47 -6.25
C ARG A 194 14.45 16.56 -4.93
N LEU A 195 14.40 15.51 -4.11
CA LEU A 195 15.17 15.43 -2.89
C LEU A 195 16.68 15.48 -3.14
N LEU A 196 17.19 14.63 -4.04
CA LEU A 196 18.63 14.55 -4.36
C LEU A 196 19.20 15.78 -5.08
N THR A 197 18.34 16.64 -5.62
CA THR A 197 18.72 17.88 -6.30
C THR A 197 18.49 19.14 -5.47
N GLY A 198 17.89 19.04 -4.27
CA GLY A 198 17.60 20.19 -3.43
C GLY A 198 16.37 20.99 -3.88
N HIS A 199 15.35 20.31 -4.40
CA HIS A 199 14.08 20.87 -4.86
C HIS A 199 12.87 20.11 -4.28
N ALA A 200 13.04 19.56 -3.07
CA ALA A 200 12.06 18.68 -2.42
C ALA A 200 10.83 19.46 -1.92
N VAL A 201 11.09 20.61 -1.29
CA VAL A 201 10.07 21.49 -0.68
C VAL A 201 9.90 22.75 -1.53
N ALA A 202 8.76 23.43 -1.35
CA ALA A 202 8.36 24.62 -2.09
C ALA A 202 9.42 25.74 -2.14
N ASP A 203 9.28 26.60 -3.15
CA ASP A 203 10.17 27.72 -3.40
C ASP A 203 10.30 28.65 -2.16
N GLY A 204 11.54 29.04 -1.84
CA GLY A 204 11.86 29.82 -0.63
C GLY A 204 12.41 28.99 0.53
N ALA A 205 12.33 27.65 0.47
CA ALA A 205 12.90 26.74 1.48
C ALA A 205 14.37 26.33 1.20
N GLY A 206 15.16 27.19 0.56
CA GLY A 206 16.54 26.89 0.10
C GLY A 206 17.43 26.20 1.15
N PRO A 207 17.60 26.78 2.36
CA PRO A 207 18.42 26.17 3.41
C PRO A 207 17.94 24.78 3.85
N LEU A 208 16.62 24.56 3.89
CA LEU A 208 16.06 23.24 4.21
C LEU A 208 16.35 22.24 3.10
N ASN A 209 16.14 22.65 1.84
CA ASN A 209 16.41 21.82 0.67
C ASN A 209 17.89 21.43 0.56
N GLU A 210 18.83 22.31 0.90
CA GLU A 210 20.26 22.00 0.95
C GLU A 210 20.57 20.95 2.01
N VAL A 211 20.08 21.12 3.23
CA VAL A 211 20.27 20.16 4.34
C VAL A 211 19.68 18.79 4.02
N LEU A 212 18.47 18.75 3.47
CA LEU A 212 17.81 17.51 3.08
C LEU A 212 18.52 16.82 1.91
N ARG A 213 18.99 17.59 0.92
CA ARG A 213 19.78 17.06 -0.20
C ARG A 213 21.05 16.40 0.29
N ASP A 214 21.83 17.11 1.10
CA ASP A 214 23.13 16.62 1.57
C ASP A 214 22.97 15.34 2.41
N PHE A 215 21.91 15.27 3.23
CA PHE A 215 21.55 14.04 3.93
C PHE A 215 21.16 12.92 2.96
N ALA A 216 20.25 13.19 2.02
CA ALA A 216 19.74 12.19 1.08
C ALA A 216 20.79 11.62 0.13
N LEU A 217 21.80 12.41 -0.23
CA LEU A 217 22.95 11.96 -1.02
C LEU A 217 23.75 10.84 -0.34
N GLY A 218 23.67 10.76 1.00
CA GLY A 218 24.28 9.71 1.80
C GLY A 218 23.41 8.46 1.98
N LEU A 219 22.17 8.43 1.47
CA LEU A 219 21.22 7.33 1.67
C LEU A 219 21.09 6.43 0.43
N PRO A 220 21.68 5.21 0.43
CA PRO A 220 21.53 4.27 -0.68
C PRO A 220 20.07 3.95 -1.03
N SER A 221 19.18 3.92 -0.03
CA SER A 221 17.76 3.68 -0.27
C SER A 221 17.12 4.74 -1.18
N VAL A 222 17.42 6.03 -0.97
CA VAL A 222 16.86 7.13 -1.77
C VAL A 222 17.39 7.09 -3.20
N ALA A 223 18.67 6.76 -3.39
CA ALA A 223 19.24 6.57 -4.73
C ALA A 223 18.48 5.46 -5.49
N GLN A 224 18.20 4.34 -4.83
CA GLN A 224 17.47 3.21 -5.41
C GLN A 224 15.96 3.44 -5.59
N MET A 225 15.44 4.63 -5.21
CA MET A 225 14.08 5.08 -5.53
C MET A 225 14.02 5.93 -6.82
N LEU A 226 15.18 6.24 -7.42
CA LEU A 226 15.23 7.01 -8.66
C LEU A 226 14.42 6.32 -9.78
N PRO A 227 13.67 7.09 -10.57
CA PRO A 227 12.80 6.52 -11.60
C PRO A 227 13.58 5.84 -12.73
N TYR A 228 13.19 4.60 -13.04
CA TYR A 228 13.69 3.77 -14.14
C TYR A 228 12.86 3.94 -15.44
N TYR A 229 11.92 4.88 -15.47
CA TYR A 229 11.05 5.16 -16.61
C TYR A 229 11.31 6.56 -17.19
N ASP A 230 10.49 6.95 -18.16
CA ASP A 230 10.50 8.23 -18.87
C ASP A 230 10.05 9.42 -17.98
N ALA A 231 10.83 9.70 -16.94
CA ALA A 231 10.50 10.62 -15.86
C ALA A 231 11.02 12.06 -16.03
N VAL A 232 11.53 12.44 -17.19
CA VAL A 232 12.04 13.80 -17.47
C VAL A 232 11.39 14.39 -18.71
N ARG A 233 10.95 15.65 -18.60
CA ARG A 233 10.31 16.43 -19.66
C ARG A 233 11.05 17.75 -19.84
N VAL A 234 11.51 18.03 -21.05
CA VAL A 234 12.22 19.28 -21.37
C VAL A 234 11.23 20.22 -22.06
N SER A 235 11.08 21.43 -21.54
CA SER A 235 10.17 22.42 -22.10
C SER A 235 10.47 22.69 -23.58
N GLY A 236 9.43 22.73 -24.41
CA GLY A 236 9.55 22.86 -25.86
C GLY A 236 10.04 21.60 -26.60
N LYS A 237 10.20 20.45 -25.91
CA LYS A 237 10.52 19.16 -26.54
C LYS A 237 9.36 18.16 -26.35
N SER A 238 9.02 17.42 -27.40
CA SER A 238 7.87 16.50 -27.39
C SER A 238 8.15 15.16 -26.71
N ARG A 239 9.39 14.66 -26.80
CA ARG A 239 9.76 13.32 -26.30
C ARG A 239 10.11 13.35 -24.81
N PRO A 240 9.52 12.47 -23.97
CA PRO A 240 10.04 12.23 -22.63
C PRO A 240 11.42 11.57 -22.67
N ARG A 241 12.08 11.58 -21.50
CA ARG A 241 13.45 11.12 -21.32
C ARG A 241 13.55 10.32 -20.03
N THR A 242 14.42 9.31 -20.03
CA THR A 242 14.92 8.67 -18.81
C THR A 242 16.02 9.52 -18.17
N LEU A 243 16.36 9.25 -16.91
CA LEU A 243 17.48 9.89 -16.21
C LEU A 243 18.85 9.61 -16.85
N THR A 244 18.94 8.60 -17.71
CA THR A 244 20.17 8.20 -18.41
C THR A 244 20.39 8.93 -19.74
N ASP A 245 19.45 9.78 -20.20
CA ASP A 245 19.63 10.55 -21.44
C ASP A 245 20.69 11.65 -21.26
N ARG A 246 21.91 11.37 -21.73
CA ARG A 246 23.07 12.27 -21.64
C ARG A 246 22.89 13.62 -22.35
N ARG A 247 21.89 13.78 -23.21
CA ARG A 247 21.59 15.08 -23.86
C ARG A 247 20.94 16.08 -22.91
N TYR A 248 20.27 15.59 -21.87
CA TYR A 248 19.54 16.39 -20.89
C TYR A 248 19.76 15.81 -19.48
N PRO A 249 21.01 15.84 -18.96
CA PRO A 249 21.26 15.39 -17.60
C PRO A 249 20.48 16.27 -16.62
N VAL A 250 19.90 15.66 -15.59
CA VAL A 250 19.18 16.43 -14.56
C VAL A 250 20.20 17.24 -13.75
N PRO A 251 20.09 18.59 -13.71
CA PRO A 251 21.03 19.43 -12.99
C PRO A 251 21.14 19.07 -11.51
N GLY A 252 22.37 18.93 -11.01
CA GLY A 252 22.64 18.65 -9.59
C GLY A 252 22.42 17.20 -9.14
N LEU A 253 21.92 16.31 -10.02
CA LEU A 253 21.76 14.88 -9.76
C LEU A 253 23.07 14.13 -10.07
N PRO A 254 23.71 13.47 -9.10
CA PRO A 254 24.95 12.75 -9.37
C PRO A 254 24.76 11.53 -10.28
N GLY A 255 25.55 11.45 -11.36
CA GLY A 255 25.48 10.36 -12.33
C GLY A 255 25.69 8.97 -11.71
N ALA A 256 26.58 8.86 -10.73
CA ALA A 256 26.85 7.60 -10.02
C ALA A 256 25.61 7.02 -9.31
N LEU A 257 24.73 7.88 -8.76
CA LEU A 257 23.48 7.43 -8.14
C LEU A 257 22.47 6.95 -9.19
N VAL A 258 22.42 7.61 -10.36
CA VAL A 258 21.60 7.15 -11.50
C VAL A 258 22.09 5.80 -12.00
N GLU A 259 23.41 5.62 -12.10
CA GLU A 259 24.03 4.36 -12.52
C GLU A 259 23.73 3.21 -11.56
N ASP A 260 23.86 3.42 -10.24
CA ASP A 260 23.49 2.41 -9.23
C ASP A 260 22.00 2.08 -9.26
N ALA A 261 21.12 3.09 -9.31
CA ALA A 261 19.68 2.87 -9.36
C ALA A 261 19.29 2.03 -10.61
N PHE A 262 19.84 2.37 -11.77
CA PHE A 262 19.59 1.60 -12.99
C PHE A 262 20.22 0.21 -12.93
N ALA A 263 21.37 0.02 -12.29
CA ALA A 263 21.93 -1.32 -12.04
C ALA A 263 21.01 -2.16 -11.15
N PHE A 264 20.51 -1.57 -10.07
CA PHE A 264 19.57 -2.21 -9.14
C PHE A 264 18.31 -2.70 -9.85
N HIS A 265 17.69 -1.85 -10.66
CA HIS A 265 16.52 -2.24 -11.45
C HIS A 265 16.84 -3.34 -12.48
N ARG A 266 18.00 -3.25 -13.16
CA ARG A 266 18.40 -4.27 -14.14
C ARG A 266 18.62 -5.65 -13.52
N GLU A 267 19.08 -5.73 -12.27
CA GLU A 267 19.34 -7.01 -11.60
C GLU A 267 18.05 -7.84 -11.46
N PHE A 268 17.00 -7.30 -10.83
CA PHE A 268 15.76 -8.05 -10.66
C PHE A 268 14.93 -8.18 -11.95
N LEU A 269 15.10 -7.26 -12.93
CA LEU A 269 14.50 -7.41 -14.25
C LEU A 269 15.16 -8.55 -15.03
N GLY A 270 16.49 -8.60 -15.01
CA GLY A 270 17.28 -9.66 -15.63
C GLY A 270 17.02 -11.02 -14.97
N ALA A 271 16.92 -11.05 -13.64
CA ALA A 271 16.57 -12.27 -12.90
C ALA A 271 15.18 -12.78 -13.30
N ARG A 272 14.15 -11.91 -13.32
CA ARG A 272 12.79 -12.31 -13.74
C ARG A 272 12.76 -12.85 -15.17
N GLU A 273 13.49 -12.21 -16.08
CA GLU A 273 13.59 -12.64 -17.47
C GLU A 273 14.30 -14.00 -17.60
N ALA A 274 15.33 -14.26 -16.80
CA ALA A 274 15.99 -15.57 -16.75
C ALA A 274 15.05 -16.65 -16.22
N HIS A 275 14.34 -16.35 -15.12
CA HIS A 275 13.37 -17.25 -14.50
C HIS A 275 12.20 -17.61 -15.41
N ARG A 276 11.70 -16.65 -16.20
CA ARG A 276 10.61 -16.90 -17.15
C ARG A 276 10.92 -18.02 -18.16
N ARG A 277 12.21 -18.30 -18.42
CA ARG A 277 12.63 -19.39 -19.33
C ARG A 277 12.59 -20.77 -18.69
N THR A 278 12.68 -20.85 -17.36
CA THR A 278 12.66 -22.11 -16.61
C THR A 278 11.33 -22.37 -15.92
N ASP A 279 10.54 -21.32 -15.69
CA ASP A 279 9.20 -21.39 -15.13
C ASP A 279 8.23 -22.18 -16.04
N ALA A 280 7.40 -23.02 -15.44
CA ALA A 280 6.36 -23.75 -16.16
C ALA A 280 5.37 -22.78 -16.82
N GLY A 281 5.37 -22.75 -18.15
CA GLY A 281 4.55 -21.81 -18.93
C GLY A 281 4.94 -20.34 -18.71
N GLY A 282 6.15 -20.05 -18.22
CA GLY A 282 6.61 -18.69 -17.91
C GLY A 282 5.95 -18.04 -16.69
N ARG A 283 5.14 -18.78 -15.94
CA ARG A 283 4.35 -18.27 -14.80
C ARG A 283 5.16 -18.26 -13.51
N LEU A 284 4.90 -17.28 -12.65
CA LEU A 284 5.51 -17.22 -11.33
C LEU A 284 5.13 -18.46 -10.48
N PRO A 285 6.04 -18.98 -9.64
CA PRO A 285 5.75 -20.08 -8.71
C PRO A 285 5.03 -19.64 -7.43
N TYR A 286 4.59 -18.38 -7.40
CA TYR A 286 3.88 -17.71 -6.32
C TYR A 286 2.89 -16.70 -6.89
N ASP A 287 1.82 -16.39 -6.14
CA ASP A 287 0.81 -15.42 -6.53
C ASP A 287 1.24 -13.99 -6.22
N VAL A 288 0.83 -13.03 -7.05
CA VAL A 288 1.10 -11.60 -6.84
C VAL A 288 -0.19 -10.81 -6.79
N HIS A 289 -0.43 -10.12 -5.67
CA HIS A 289 -1.51 -9.16 -5.53
C HIS A 289 -0.92 -7.74 -5.45
N CYS A 290 -1.24 -6.93 -6.45
CA CYS A 290 -0.77 -5.55 -6.53
C CYS A 290 -1.89 -4.60 -6.11
N VAL A 291 -1.73 -3.90 -4.99
CA VAL A 291 -2.66 -2.86 -4.53
C VAL A 291 -2.03 -1.49 -4.80
N ALA A 292 -2.72 -0.63 -5.54
CA ALA A 292 -2.19 0.67 -5.95
C ALA A 292 -3.25 1.77 -5.94
N GLY A 293 -2.84 2.98 -5.56
CA GLY A 293 -3.71 4.16 -5.58
C GLY A 293 -3.68 4.88 -6.94
N THR A 294 -4.81 5.44 -7.37
CA THR A 294 -4.91 6.20 -8.64
C THR A 294 -5.60 7.55 -8.53
N ALA A 295 -6.31 7.80 -7.45
CA ALA A 295 -7.20 8.94 -7.30
C ALA A 295 -6.50 10.28 -6.96
N HIS A 296 -5.16 10.29 -6.85
CA HIS A 296 -4.42 11.47 -6.36
C HIS A 296 -3.44 12.00 -7.41
N PRO A 297 -3.43 13.32 -7.68
CA PRO A 297 -2.41 13.95 -8.50
C PRO A 297 -1.02 13.64 -7.98
N THR A 298 -0.18 13.07 -8.85
CA THR A 298 1.15 12.57 -8.48
C THR A 298 2.16 13.01 -9.53
N VAL A 299 3.35 13.44 -9.09
CA VAL A 299 4.43 13.85 -10.01
C VAL A 299 4.94 12.63 -10.77
N HIS A 300 4.55 12.53 -12.04
CA HIS A 300 4.98 11.45 -12.92
C HIS A 300 6.35 11.76 -13.52
N ALA A 301 6.53 12.97 -14.07
CA ALA A 301 7.81 13.39 -14.66
C ALA A 301 8.20 14.82 -14.23
N LEU A 302 9.50 15.05 -14.12
CA LEU A 302 10.07 16.35 -13.77
C LEU A 302 10.18 17.25 -14.99
N GLY A 303 9.86 18.53 -14.79
CA GLY A 303 10.08 19.57 -15.77
C GLY A 303 11.52 20.09 -15.75
N LEU A 304 12.13 20.21 -16.93
CA LEU A 304 13.35 20.97 -17.18
C LEU A 304 13.05 22.18 -18.05
N SER A 305 13.81 23.26 -17.85
CA SER A 305 13.81 24.45 -18.72
C SER A 305 14.13 24.10 -20.18
N SER A 306 13.84 25.01 -21.12
CA SER A 306 14.02 24.76 -22.56
C SER A 306 15.47 24.48 -22.98
N ASP A 307 16.43 25.00 -22.22
CA ASP A 307 17.87 24.73 -22.36
C ASP A 307 18.32 23.45 -21.62
N GLY A 308 17.45 22.85 -20.80
CA GLY A 308 17.72 21.66 -20.01
C GLY A 308 18.61 21.91 -18.77
N LEU A 309 18.91 23.17 -18.44
CA LEU A 309 19.91 23.51 -17.42
C LEU A 309 19.33 23.74 -16.02
N ARG A 310 18.00 23.80 -15.88
CA ARG A 310 17.32 24.04 -14.60
C ARG A 310 16.10 23.14 -14.45
N LEU A 311 15.82 22.73 -13.22
CA LEU A 311 14.52 22.15 -12.85
C LEU A 311 13.48 23.27 -12.82
N ALA A 312 12.30 22.98 -13.37
CA ALA A 312 11.17 23.91 -13.49
C ALA A 312 9.92 23.21 -12.95
N ALA A 313 9.57 23.45 -11.69
CA ALA A 313 8.51 22.71 -11.01
C ALA A 313 7.12 22.96 -11.59
N GLU A 314 6.89 24.15 -12.12
CA GLU A 314 5.73 24.52 -12.90
C GLU A 314 5.59 23.71 -14.20
N SER A 315 6.68 23.09 -14.66
CA SER A 315 6.72 22.22 -15.84
C SER A 315 6.67 20.73 -15.50
N ASP A 316 6.46 20.36 -14.24
CA ASP A 316 6.24 18.96 -13.85
C ASP A 316 4.97 18.41 -14.51
N VAL A 317 5.03 17.14 -14.91
CA VAL A 317 3.87 16.42 -15.40
C VAL A 317 3.25 15.66 -14.25
N LEU A 318 2.04 16.05 -13.90
CA LEU A 318 1.20 15.31 -12.97
C LEU A 318 0.44 14.21 -13.71
N GLY A 319 0.31 13.05 -13.08
CA GLY A 319 -0.50 11.93 -13.52
C GLY A 319 -1.32 11.36 -12.36
N PRO A 320 -2.16 10.35 -12.63
CA PRO A 320 -2.82 9.58 -11.57
C PRO A 320 -1.79 8.84 -10.71
N GLY A 321 -2.14 8.59 -9.46
CA GLY A 321 -1.32 7.85 -8.51
C GLY A 321 -1.89 7.93 -7.10
N ASP A 322 -1.08 7.63 -6.11
CA ASP A 322 -1.46 7.64 -4.69
C ASP A 322 -1.02 8.93 -3.95
N GLY A 323 -0.57 9.94 -4.71
CA GLY A 323 -0.05 11.20 -4.21
C GLY A 323 1.45 11.19 -3.97
N THR A 324 2.12 10.04 -4.13
CA THR A 324 3.58 9.87 -4.02
C THR A 324 4.14 9.05 -5.19
N VAL A 325 3.57 7.87 -5.42
CA VAL A 325 3.97 6.92 -6.46
C VAL A 325 3.02 7.06 -7.66
N PRO A 326 3.53 7.37 -8.86
CA PRO A 326 2.72 7.43 -10.07
C PRO A 326 2.10 6.07 -10.36
N ARG A 327 0.87 6.07 -10.90
CA ARG A 327 0.13 4.85 -11.26
C ARG A 327 1.00 3.86 -12.03
N GLU A 328 1.71 4.31 -13.05
CA GLU A 328 2.52 3.45 -13.92
C GLU A 328 3.70 2.81 -13.17
N SER A 329 4.26 3.50 -12.18
CA SER A 329 5.33 2.93 -11.33
C SER A 329 4.78 1.98 -10.27
N ALA A 330 3.52 2.13 -9.87
CA ALA A 330 2.87 1.27 -8.89
C ALA A 330 2.48 -0.11 -9.44
N VAL A 331 2.48 -0.31 -10.77
CA VAL A 331 2.07 -1.58 -11.39
C VAL A 331 3.22 -2.60 -11.38
N ALA A 332 2.94 -3.80 -10.88
CA ALA A 332 3.83 -4.95 -10.96
C ALA A 332 3.83 -5.61 -12.36
N GLU A 333 4.18 -4.87 -13.42
CA GLU A 333 4.14 -5.35 -14.83
C GLU A 333 5.04 -6.56 -15.12
N TRP A 334 5.93 -6.90 -14.18
CA TRP A 334 6.79 -8.09 -14.23
C TRP A 334 6.07 -9.38 -13.80
N ALA A 335 4.90 -9.24 -13.18
CA ALA A 335 4.07 -10.32 -12.65
C ALA A 335 2.68 -10.36 -13.27
N LEU A 336 2.08 -9.18 -13.52
CA LEU A 336 0.71 -9.07 -14.02
C LEU A 336 0.70 -9.00 -15.55
N GLU A 337 -0.22 -9.74 -16.16
CA GLU A 337 -0.43 -9.73 -17.62
C GLU A 337 -1.28 -8.52 -18.03
N ASP A 338 -2.31 -8.19 -17.25
CA ASP A 338 -3.19 -7.05 -17.48
C ASP A 338 -3.15 -6.06 -16.30
N ARG A 339 -3.31 -4.77 -16.60
CA ARG A 339 -3.49 -3.72 -15.60
C ARG A 339 -4.85 -3.81 -14.89
N ASP A 340 -5.79 -4.54 -15.47
CA ASP A 340 -7.07 -4.87 -14.84
C ASP A 340 -6.91 -5.85 -13.65
N ASP A 341 -5.77 -6.54 -13.55
CA ASP A 341 -5.45 -7.43 -12.40
C ASP A 341 -4.97 -6.65 -11.16
N VAL A 342 -4.72 -5.34 -11.30
CA VAL A 342 -4.34 -4.49 -10.18
C VAL A 342 -5.57 -4.18 -9.32
N LEU A 343 -5.42 -4.34 -8.00
CA LEU A 343 -6.40 -3.95 -7.01
C LEU A 343 -6.33 -2.43 -6.80
N TRP A 344 -7.01 -1.70 -7.67
CA TRP A 344 -7.03 -0.23 -7.64
C TRP A 344 -7.82 0.29 -6.44
N THR A 345 -7.30 1.34 -5.82
CA THR A 345 -7.94 2.03 -4.69
C THR A 345 -7.83 3.55 -4.81
N GLU A 346 -8.66 4.27 -4.06
CA GLU A 346 -8.62 5.73 -3.93
C GLU A 346 -7.78 6.18 -2.72
N VAL A 347 -7.16 5.24 -2.00
CA VAL A 347 -6.38 5.53 -0.79
C VAL A 347 -5.04 6.17 -1.14
N ARG A 348 -4.60 7.13 -0.31
CA ARG A 348 -3.28 7.79 -0.45
C ARG A 348 -2.16 6.88 -0.01
N HIS A 349 -0.95 7.15 -0.51
CA HIS A 349 0.25 6.37 -0.20
C HIS A 349 0.43 6.07 1.29
N ALA A 350 0.36 7.12 2.13
CA ALA A 350 0.63 7.03 3.56
C ALA A 350 -0.41 6.19 4.33
N ASP A 351 -1.62 6.08 3.78
CA ASP A 351 -2.78 5.44 4.43
C ASP A 351 -3.00 3.99 3.97
N LEU A 352 -2.34 3.56 2.88
CA LEU A 352 -2.60 2.27 2.20
C LEU A 352 -2.57 1.08 3.16
N ALA A 353 -1.53 0.98 3.99
CA ALA A 353 -1.36 -0.15 4.91
C ALA A 353 -2.37 -0.18 6.07
N GLY A 354 -2.98 0.97 6.40
CA GLY A 354 -3.95 1.11 7.50
C GLY A 354 -5.41 1.24 7.06
N ALA A 355 -5.68 1.40 5.76
CA ALA A 355 -7.03 1.59 5.26
C ALA A 355 -7.88 0.33 5.43
N ALA A 356 -9.08 0.47 6.00
CA ALA A 356 -9.97 -0.66 6.31
C ALA A 356 -10.28 -1.53 5.08
N ALA A 357 -10.54 -0.91 3.91
CA ALA A 357 -10.77 -1.64 2.66
C ALA A 357 -9.56 -2.49 2.23
N VAL A 358 -8.35 -1.95 2.40
CA VAL A 358 -7.11 -2.70 2.12
C VAL A 358 -6.92 -3.81 3.16
N GLY A 359 -7.23 -3.56 4.43
CA GLY A 359 -7.23 -4.60 5.47
C GLY A 359 -8.17 -5.77 5.15
N ALA A 360 -9.40 -5.49 4.71
CA ALA A 360 -10.33 -6.54 4.28
C ALA A 360 -9.72 -7.41 3.14
N MET A 361 -9.10 -6.76 2.15
CA MET A 361 -8.39 -7.44 1.06
C MET A 361 -7.21 -8.28 1.57
N LEU A 362 -6.36 -7.72 2.43
CA LEU A 362 -5.20 -8.41 3.02
C LEU A 362 -5.63 -9.66 3.80
N SER A 363 -6.67 -9.52 4.61
CA SER A 363 -7.26 -10.62 5.37
C SER A 363 -7.85 -11.71 4.46
N ALA A 364 -8.48 -11.33 3.35
CA ALA A 364 -8.98 -12.26 2.34
C ALA A 364 -7.84 -13.01 1.63
N ILE A 365 -6.83 -12.28 1.14
CA ILE A 365 -5.66 -12.84 0.46
C ILE A 365 -4.94 -13.84 1.35
N ARG A 366 -4.67 -13.49 2.63
CA ARG A 366 -4.04 -14.41 3.59
C ARG A 366 -4.81 -15.73 3.74
N ARG A 367 -6.14 -15.68 3.68
CA ARG A 367 -7.02 -16.85 3.81
C ARG A 367 -7.22 -17.61 2.49
N GLY A 368 -6.60 -17.18 1.39
CA GLY A 368 -6.78 -17.74 0.06
C GLY A 368 -8.16 -17.42 -0.55
N LEU A 369 -8.79 -16.34 -0.11
CA LEU A 369 -10.08 -15.88 -0.65
C LEU A 369 -9.86 -14.84 -1.77
N PRO A 370 -10.77 -14.74 -2.76
CA PRO A 370 -10.64 -13.76 -3.84
C PRO A 370 -10.63 -12.31 -3.32
N ALA A 371 -9.58 -11.56 -3.64
CA ALA A 371 -9.42 -10.16 -3.22
C ALA A 371 -10.43 -9.21 -3.91
N SER A 372 -10.77 -9.47 -5.18
CA SER A 372 -11.63 -8.62 -6.01
C SER A 372 -13.11 -8.62 -5.59
N ALA A 373 -13.54 -9.61 -4.80
CA ALA A 373 -14.91 -9.71 -4.30
C ALA A 373 -15.20 -8.71 -3.16
N MET A 374 -14.22 -7.95 -2.68
CA MET A 374 -14.32 -7.13 -1.46
C MET A 374 -14.28 -5.61 -1.71
N LEU A 375 -14.47 -5.16 -2.97
CA LEU A 375 -14.61 -3.73 -3.32
C LEU A 375 -15.89 -3.09 -2.75
N ALA A 376 -16.88 -3.89 -2.41
CA ALA A 376 -17.85 -3.54 -1.39
C ALA A 376 -17.34 -4.17 -0.10
N GLY A 377 -16.96 -3.36 0.89
CA GLY A 377 -16.66 -3.91 2.21
C GLY A 377 -17.83 -4.77 2.68
N ASP A 378 -17.55 -5.79 3.52
CA ASP A 378 -18.58 -6.59 4.20
C ASP A 378 -19.50 -5.75 5.13
N GLU A 379 -19.28 -4.45 5.17
CA GLU A 379 -20.00 -3.44 5.94
C GLU A 379 -21.34 -3.04 5.30
N GLY A 380 -21.51 -3.28 4.00
CA GLY A 380 -22.73 -2.92 3.24
C GLY A 380 -23.95 -3.75 3.64
N ILE A 381 -25.11 -3.10 3.67
CA ILE A 381 -26.42 -3.77 3.67
C ILE A 381 -27.10 -3.50 2.33
N THR A 382 -27.95 -4.41 1.88
CA THR A 382 -28.76 -4.26 0.67
C THR A 382 -30.23 -4.31 1.04
N LEU A 383 -30.95 -3.22 0.78
CA LEU A 383 -32.38 -3.11 0.93
C LEU A 383 -33.07 -3.46 -0.39
N HIS A 384 -33.81 -4.57 -0.38
CA HIS A 384 -34.72 -4.97 -1.45
C HIS A 384 -36.14 -4.54 -1.10
N ALA A 385 -36.74 -3.75 -1.97
CA ALA A 385 -38.16 -3.42 -1.97
C ALA A 385 -38.59 -3.25 -3.43
N PRO A 386 -39.86 -3.49 -3.78
CA PRO A 386 -40.35 -3.22 -5.13
C PRO A 386 -40.23 -1.73 -5.44
N SER A 387 -39.91 -1.39 -6.69
CA SER A 387 -39.90 0.01 -7.16
C SER A 387 -41.33 0.58 -7.25
N GLU A 388 -42.32 -0.29 -7.46
CA GLU A 388 -43.74 0.02 -7.58
C GLU A 388 -44.61 -0.94 -6.75
N ALA A 389 -45.62 -0.41 -6.06
CA ALA A 389 -46.64 -1.22 -5.40
C ALA A 389 -48.00 -0.51 -5.39
N VAL A 390 -49.06 -1.24 -5.02
CA VAL A 390 -50.43 -0.70 -4.94
C VAL A 390 -50.64 -0.07 -3.57
N ALA A 391 -51.05 1.19 -3.54
CA ALA A 391 -51.35 1.92 -2.31
C ALA A 391 -52.39 1.17 -1.46
N GLY A 392 -52.16 1.11 -0.15
CA GLY A 392 -53.03 0.40 0.80
C GLY A 392 -52.92 -1.13 0.78
N ARG A 393 -52.23 -1.74 -0.18
CA ARG A 393 -51.91 -3.19 -0.14
C ARG A 393 -50.55 -3.41 0.54
N PRO A 394 -50.39 -4.48 1.33
CA PRO A 394 -49.10 -4.82 1.90
C PRO A 394 -48.13 -5.29 0.81
N PHE A 395 -46.84 -4.99 0.99
CA PHE A 395 -45.77 -5.48 0.13
C PHE A 395 -44.52 -5.80 0.96
N GLU A 396 -43.72 -6.76 0.50
CA GLU A 396 -42.53 -7.21 1.22
C GLU A 396 -41.33 -6.30 0.91
N ALA A 397 -40.57 -5.96 1.96
CA ALA A 397 -39.21 -5.47 1.86
C ALA A 397 -38.27 -6.41 2.63
N SER A 398 -37.03 -6.54 2.18
CA SER A 398 -36.00 -7.31 2.87
C SER A 398 -34.66 -6.61 2.90
N VAL A 399 -33.87 -6.86 3.94
CA VAL A 399 -32.49 -6.40 4.09
C VAL A 399 -31.58 -7.63 4.17
N LEU A 400 -30.48 -7.58 3.41
CA LEU A 400 -29.38 -8.55 3.48
C LEU A 400 -28.09 -7.82 3.86
N GLY A 401 -27.21 -8.51 4.60
CA GLY A 401 -25.90 -7.97 4.97
C GLY A 401 -25.10 -9.00 5.75
N VAL A 402 -23.78 -8.81 5.83
CA VAL A 402 -22.89 -9.70 6.60
C VAL A 402 -23.13 -9.50 8.09
N ASN A 403 -23.25 -10.62 8.83
CA ASN A 403 -23.51 -10.68 10.28
C ASN A 403 -24.65 -9.77 10.75
N LEU A 404 -25.71 -9.60 9.94
CA LEU A 404 -26.79 -8.67 10.23
C LEU A 404 -27.53 -8.97 11.55
N ALA A 405 -27.52 -10.24 11.99
CA ALA A 405 -28.09 -10.67 13.27
C ALA A 405 -27.35 -10.11 14.50
N ASP A 406 -26.05 -9.82 14.36
CA ASP A 406 -25.21 -9.28 15.43
C ASP A 406 -25.14 -7.74 15.38
N ARG A 407 -25.81 -7.13 14.40
CA ARG A 407 -25.79 -5.69 14.13
C ARG A 407 -27.12 -5.05 14.50
N ARG A 408 -27.08 -3.78 14.90
CA ARG A 408 -28.29 -3.02 15.23
C ARG A 408 -28.93 -2.43 13.98
N LEU A 409 -29.85 -3.17 13.35
CA LEU A 409 -30.64 -2.68 12.21
C LEU A 409 -31.73 -1.70 12.66
N ARG A 410 -31.74 -0.51 12.05
CA ARG A 410 -32.80 0.49 12.16
C ARG A 410 -33.30 0.81 10.77
N ALA A 411 -34.62 0.87 10.58
CA ALA A 411 -35.18 1.27 9.31
C ALA A 411 -36.35 2.23 9.48
N VAL A 412 -36.51 3.12 8.51
CA VAL A 412 -37.59 4.10 8.46
C VAL A 412 -38.21 4.14 7.07
N MET A 413 -39.53 4.28 7.03
CA MET A 413 -40.29 4.56 5.82
C MET A 413 -40.91 5.95 5.93
N ARG A 414 -40.64 6.82 4.97
CA ARG A 414 -41.17 8.20 4.97
C ARG A 414 -41.63 8.62 3.59
N ARG A 415 -42.70 9.41 3.54
CA ARG A 415 -43.14 10.04 2.28
C ARG A 415 -42.11 11.08 1.84
N ILE A 416 -41.75 11.08 0.55
CA ILE A 416 -40.82 12.08 0.02
C ILE A 416 -41.45 13.47 0.15
N GLY A 417 -40.73 14.40 0.78
CA GLY A 417 -41.22 15.74 1.14
C GLY A 417 -41.71 15.86 2.60
N SER A 418 -41.91 14.75 3.31
CA SER A 418 -42.20 14.74 4.75
C SER A 418 -40.91 14.67 5.59
N ARG A 419 -40.92 15.33 6.75
CA ARG A 419 -39.91 15.17 7.80
C ARG A 419 -40.26 14.03 8.77
N ALA A 420 -41.53 13.65 8.87
CA ALA A 420 -41.99 12.52 9.67
C ALA A 420 -41.81 11.22 8.88
N GLY A 421 -41.30 10.18 9.55
CA GLY A 421 -41.16 8.84 9.03
C GLY A 421 -41.55 7.82 10.10
N ASP A 422 -42.13 6.72 9.64
CA ASP A 422 -42.55 5.61 10.49
C ASP A 422 -41.39 4.61 10.63
N GLU A 423 -41.15 4.13 11.84
CA GLU A 423 -40.15 3.09 12.08
C GLU A 423 -40.63 1.77 11.48
N VAL A 424 -39.71 1.06 10.82
CA VAL A 424 -39.96 -0.23 10.20
C VAL A 424 -39.16 -1.29 10.94
N VAL A 425 -39.87 -2.27 11.49
CA VAL A 425 -39.25 -3.40 12.17
C VAL A 425 -39.06 -4.54 11.17
N PHE A 426 -37.81 -4.88 10.90
CA PHE A 426 -37.47 -6.07 10.13
C PHE A 426 -37.19 -7.25 11.07
N ALA A 427 -37.74 -8.42 10.75
CA ALA A 427 -37.54 -9.66 11.50
C ALA A 427 -36.67 -10.65 10.71
N PRO A 428 -35.76 -11.41 11.36
CA PRO A 428 -34.94 -12.41 10.69
C PRO A 428 -35.80 -13.57 10.15
N ASP A 429 -35.43 -14.09 8.99
CA ASP A 429 -36.00 -15.27 8.36
C ASP A 429 -35.00 -16.46 8.37
N PRO A 430 -35.47 -17.71 8.15
CA PRO A 430 -34.60 -18.89 8.15
C PRO A 430 -33.51 -18.92 7.05
N THR A 431 -33.58 -18.01 6.08
CA THR A 431 -32.60 -17.88 4.98
C THR A 431 -31.53 -16.82 5.28
N GLY A 432 -31.54 -16.23 6.48
CA GLY A 432 -30.58 -15.21 6.91
C GLY A 432 -30.90 -13.80 6.44
N ARG A 433 -32.12 -13.55 5.92
CA ARG A 433 -32.60 -12.21 5.53
C ARG A 433 -33.42 -11.60 6.64
N PHE A 434 -33.47 -10.29 6.69
CA PHE A 434 -34.38 -9.54 7.56
C PHE A 434 -35.56 -9.06 6.72
N ARG A 435 -36.82 -9.37 7.07
CA ARG A 435 -38.02 -9.02 6.30
C ARG A 435 -38.99 -8.14 7.07
N ALA A 436 -39.67 -7.26 6.35
CA ALA A 436 -40.78 -6.45 6.86
C ALA A 436 -41.91 -6.39 5.83
N GLU A 437 -43.15 -6.37 6.30
CA GLU A 437 -44.31 -6.05 5.47
C GLU A 437 -44.60 -4.56 5.60
N LEU A 438 -44.59 -3.84 4.47
CA LEU A 438 -44.76 -2.40 4.42
C LEU A 438 -46.11 -2.04 3.80
N ARG A 439 -46.66 -0.89 4.20
CA ARG A 439 -47.90 -0.32 3.64
C ARG A 439 -47.81 1.20 3.65
N GLY A 440 -48.34 1.84 2.62
CA GLY A 440 -48.44 3.30 2.54
C GLY A 440 -49.56 3.77 1.63
N GLY A 441 -49.90 5.07 1.74
CA GLY A 441 -50.83 5.75 0.85
C GLY A 441 -50.19 6.15 -0.50
N PRO A 442 -50.97 6.67 -1.46
CA PRO A 442 -50.47 7.00 -2.79
C PRO A 442 -49.38 8.08 -2.76
N GLY A 443 -48.33 7.88 -3.57
CA GLY A 443 -47.20 8.79 -3.72
C GLY A 443 -45.84 8.10 -3.65
N ARG A 444 -44.76 8.89 -3.60
CA ARG A 444 -43.39 8.39 -3.50
C ARG A 444 -42.93 8.33 -2.05
N TRP A 445 -42.35 7.19 -1.68
CA TRP A 445 -41.87 6.89 -0.34
C TRP A 445 -40.39 6.55 -0.41
N LEU A 446 -39.62 6.95 0.60
CA LEU A 446 -38.25 6.52 0.84
C LEU A 446 -38.28 5.51 1.97
N VAL A 447 -37.78 4.31 1.70
CA VAL A 447 -37.41 3.33 2.73
C VAL A 447 -35.90 3.39 2.88
N GLU A 448 -35.44 3.56 4.11
CA GLU A 448 -34.03 3.67 4.43
C GLU A 448 -33.70 2.71 5.57
N ALA A 449 -32.70 1.86 5.36
CA ALA A 449 -32.18 0.94 6.36
C ALA A 449 -30.76 1.40 6.75
N ARG A 450 -30.43 1.29 8.03
CA ARG A 450 -29.12 1.63 8.60
C ARG A 450 -28.71 0.61 9.64
N VAL A 451 -27.42 0.35 9.76
CA VAL A 451 -26.84 -0.55 10.75
C VAL A 451 -25.64 0.11 11.43
N GLU A 452 -25.51 -0.12 12.73
CA GLU A 452 -24.36 0.31 13.54
C GLU A 452 -23.38 -0.86 13.73
N GLY A 453 -22.08 -0.56 13.63
CA GLY A 453 -20.96 -1.47 13.89
C GLY A 453 -20.72 -2.59 12.85
N PRO A 454 -19.90 -2.38 11.80
CA PRO A 454 -19.52 -1.11 11.15
C PRO A 454 -20.73 -0.41 10.50
N ASN A 455 -20.59 0.89 10.19
CA ASN A 455 -21.72 1.70 9.71
C ASN A 455 -22.09 1.36 8.26
N GLY A 456 -23.35 1.03 8.02
CA GLY A 456 -23.87 0.76 6.68
C GLY A 456 -25.27 1.35 6.49
N ALA A 457 -25.60 1.77 5.28
CA ALA A 457 -26.93 2.27 4.95
C ALA A 457 -27.29 1.97 3.49
N ASP A 458 -28.56 1.64 3.25
CA ASP A 458 -29.12 1.56 1.90
C ASP A 458 -30.54 2.17 1.89
N ARG A 459 -30.94 2.70 0.73
CA ARG A 459 -32.20 3.41 0.56
C ARG A 459 -32.86 3.10 -0.76
N ARG A 460 -34.17 2.93 -0.73
CA ARG A 460 -35.00 2.67 -1.90
C ARG A 460 -36.17 3.64 -1.97
N VAL A 461 -36.40 4.16 -3.17
CA VAL A 461 -37.61 4.91 -3.46
C VAL A 461 -38.65 3.93 -4.00
N ILE A 462 -39.86 4.01 -3.44
CA ILE A 462 -41.00 3.18 -3.81
C ILE A 462 -42.12 4.12 -4.26
N THR A 463 -42.72 3.83 -5.41
CA THR A 463 -43.89 4.55 -5.89
C THR A 463 -45.15 3.73 -5.63
N LEU A 464 -46.03 4.26 -4.77
CA LEU A 464 -47.32 3.65 -4.46
C LEU A 464 -48.41 4.28 -5.32
N TYR A 465 -48.98 3.48 -6.23
CA TYR A 465 -50.06 3.90 -7.12
C TYR A 465 -51.41 3.65 -6.47
N SER A 466 -52.36 4.57 -6.64
CA SER A 466 -53.76 4.27 -6.33
C SER A 466 -54.19 3.06 -7.16
N ALA A 467 -54.91 2.13 -6.51
CA ALA A 467 -55.44 0.92 -7.16
C ALA A 467 -56.42 1.25 -8.29
#